data_AF-A0A0S2EWU1-F1
#
_entry.id   AF-A0A0S2EWU1-F1
#
_cell.length_a   1.000
_cell.length_b   1.000
_cell.length_c   1.000
_cell.angle_alpha   90.00
_cell.angle_beta   90.00
_cell.angle_gamma   90.00
#
_symmetry.space_group_name_H-M   'P 1'
#
loop_
_entity.id
_entity.type
_entity.pdbx_description
1 polymer ?
#
loop_
_entity_poly.entity_id
_entity_poly.type
_entity_poly.pdbx_seq_one_letter_code
_entity_poly.pdbx_strand_id
1 'polypeptide(L)'
;MFDSAVDFGIVVTDKSGIVTDWNRGAELTMGWSAGEMVGQSAERFFTPEDRAIGRIETEMRTALSDGSAADERWHLRKDGSRF
;
A
#
# COMPACT_ATOMS: atom_id res chain seq x y z
N MET A 1 9.31 -9.96 -7.16
CA MET A 1 9.38 -11.44 -6.97
C MET A 1 8.06 -12.00 -6.40
N PHE A 2 6.89 -11.57 -6.90
CA PHE A 2 5.57 -12.02 -6.40
C PHE A 2 4.48 -12.09 -7.49
N ASP A 3 4.88 -12.20 -8.77
CA ASP A 3 3.95 -12.13 -9.91
C ASP A 3 2.96 -13.31 -10.00
N SER A 4 3.21 -14.41 -9.30
CA SER A 4 2.36 -15.60 -9.36
C SER A 4 1.14 -15.55 -8.44
N ALA A 5 1.08 -14.61 -7.49
CA ALA A 5 -0.05 -14.45 -6.58
C ALA A 5 -0.96 -13.31 -7.07
N VAL A 6 -1.71 -13.59 -8.13
CA VAL A 6 -2.59 -12.59 -8.78
C VAL A 6 -3.86 -12.33 -7.96
N ASP A 7 -4.22 -13.26 -7.07
CA ASP A 7 -5.41 -13.17 -6.22
C ASP A 7 -5.27 -12.15 -5.08
N PHE A 8 -4.03 -11.68 -4.82
CA PHE A 8 -3.73 -10.74 -3.73
C PHE A 8 -2.89 -9.57 -4.23
N GLY A 9 -3.30 -8.36 -3.81
CA GLY A 9 -2.46 -7.18 -3.95
C GLY A 9 -1.34 -7.19 -2.90
N ILE A 10 -0.11 -7.30 -3.36
CA ILE A 10 1.08 -7.25 -2.51
C ILE A 10 1.85 -5.98 -2.84
N VAL A 11 2.04 -5.15 -1.81
CA VAL A 11 2.84 -3.94 -1.86
C VAL A 11 4.00 -4.11 -0.91
N VAL A 12 5.21 -3.82 -1.37
CA VAL A 12 6.41 -3.82 -0.53
C VAL A 12 6.93 -2.41 -0.44
N THR A 13 7.27 -1.96 0.76
CA THR A 13 7.87 -0.65 1.00
C THR A 13 9.21 -0.77 1.71
N ASP A 14 10.02 0.27 1.63
CA ASP A 14 11.10 0.48 2.58
C ASP A 14 10.57 1.00 3.94
N LYS A 15 11.49 1.26 4.88
CA LYS A 15 11.17 1.74 6.23
C LYS A 15 10.65 3.19 6.27
N SER A 16 10.74 3.91 5.15
CA SER A 16 10.21 5.26 4.98
C SER A 16 8.85 5.25 4.28
N GLY A 17 8.28 4.07 4.00
CA GLY A 17 6.99 3.93 3.31
C GLY A 17 7.08 4.17 1.81
N ILE A 18 8.29 4.16 1.23
CA ILE A 18 8.47 4.25 -0.22
C ILE A 18 8.29 2.87 -0.82
N VAL A 19 7.39 2.74 -1.80
CA VAL A 19 7.10 1.48 -2.47
C VAL A 19 8.33 1.01 -3.26
N THR A 20 8.75 -0.22 -3.00
CA THR A 20 9.90 -0.88 -3.66
C THR A 20 9.46 -2.02 -4.58
N ASP A 21 8.30 -2.63 -4.34
CA ASP A 21 7.72 -3.66 -5.21
C ASP A 21 6.18 -3.52 -5.21
N TRP A 22 5.58 -3.82 -6.34
CA TRP A 22 4.16 -3.66 -6.62
C TRP A 22 3.74 -4.77 -7.57
N ASN A 23 3.08 -5.80 -7.04
CA ASN A 23 2.79 -7.00 -7.83
C ASN A 23 1.59 -6.81 -8.77
N ARG A 24 1.38 -7.77 -9.68
CA ARG A 24 0.24 -7.76 -10.61
C ARG A 24 -1.12 -7.70 -9.92
N GLY A 25 -1.28 -8.34 -8.77
CA GLY A 25 -2.53 -8.25 -8.00
C GLY A 25 -2.82 -6.82 -7.53
N ALA A 26 -1.81 -6.07 -7.09
CA ALA A 26 -1.95 -4.68 -6.68
C ALA A 26 -2.32 -3.78 -7.87
N GLU A 27 -1.75 -4.06 -9.06
CA GLU A 27 -2.16 -3.35 -10.28
C GLU A 27 -3.63 -3.56 -10.61
N LEU A 28 -4.11 -4.81 -10.53
CA LEU A 28 -5.50 -5.15 -10.85
C LEU A 28 -6.48 -4.57 -9.83
N THR A 29 -6.14 -4.65 -8.54
CA THR A 29 -7.02 -4.17 -7.46
C THR A 29 -7.03 -2.65 -7.35
N MET A 30 -5.87 -2.00 -7.52
CA MET A 30 -5.71 -0.58 -7.17
C MET A 30 -5.58 0.32 -8.42
N GLY A 31 -5.33 -0.25 -9.59
CA GLY A 31 -5.36 0.44 -10.88
C GLY A 31 -4.10 1.24 -11.24
N TRP A 32 -3.07 1.23 -10.38
CA TRP A 32 -1.75 1.77 -10.72
C TRP A 32 -0.84 0.68 -11.25
N SER A 33 -0.03 1.01 -12.25
CA SER A 33 1.08 0.13 -12.66
C SER A 33 2.25 0.19 -11.69
N ALA A 34 3.09 -0.84 -11.68
CA ALA A 34 4.32 -0.85 -10.89
C ALA A 34 5.23 0.35 -11.23
N GLY A 35 5.32 0.73 -12.50
CA GLY A 35 6.11 1.89 -12.94
C GLY A 35 5.60 3.24 -12.43
N GLU A 36 4.33 3.32 -12.01
CA GLU A 36 3.76 4.53 -11.41
C GLU A 36 3.93 4.59 -9.89
N MET A 37 4.07 3.43 -9.23
CA MET A 37 4.09 3.33 -7.76
C MET A 37 5.48 3.11 -7.19
N VAL A 38 6.35 2.33 -7.85
CA VAL A 38 7.71 2.11 -7.35
C VAL A 38 8.47 3.43 -7.26
N GLY A 39 9.08 3.69 -6.10
CA GLY A 39 9.74 4.95 -5.77
C GLY A 39 8.79 6.05 -5.26
N GLN A 40 7.48 5.77 -5.14
CA GLN A 40 6.50 6.70 -4.59
C GLN A 40 6.12 6.32 -3.16
N SER A 41 5.59 7.29 -2.40
CA SER A 41 5.03 7.02 -1.06
C SER A 41 3.77 6.16 -1.15
N ALA A 42 3.68 5.18 -0.27
CA ALA A 42 2.48 4.36 -0.08
C ALA A 42 1.26 5.18 0.36
N GLU A 43 1.44 6.39 0.93
CA GLU A 43 0.33 7.28 1.27
C GLU A 43 -0.61 7.55 0.09
N ARG A 44 -0.13 7.47 -1.15
CA ARG A 44 -0.93 7.76 -2.35
C ARG A 44 -2.22 6.94 -2.42
N PHE A 45 -2.23 5.74 -1.85
CA PHE A 45 -3.40 4.87 -1.82
C PHE A 45 -4.14 4.87 -0.46
N PHE A 46 -3.70 5.66 0.51
CA PHE A 46 -4.46 5.90 1.75
C PHE A 46 -5.52 6.97 1.52
N THR A 47 -6.64 6.83 2.23
CA THR A 47 -7.71 7.84 2.21
C THR A 47 -7.23 9.17 2.81
N PRO A 48 -7.81 10.32 2.43
CA PRO A 48 -7.46 11.60 3.05
C PRO A 48 -7.62 11.59 4.57
N GLU A 49 -8.63 10.90 5.07
CA GLU A 49 -8.93 10.75 6.49
C GLU A 49 -7.81 9.96 7.21
N ASP A 50 -7.33 8.88 6.62
CA ASP A 50 -6.21 8.10 7.17
C ASP A 50 -4.91 8.91 7.20
N ARG A 51 -4.65 9.69 6.15
CA ARG A 51 -3.47 10.57 6.11
C ARG A 51 -3.55 11.65 7.18
N ALA A 52 -4.74 12.24 7.38
CA ALA A 52 -4.94 13.30 8.37
C ALA A 52 -4.64 12.84 9.81
N ILE A 53 -4.80 11.54 10.10
CA ILE A 53 -4.55 10.97 11.42
C ILE A 53 -3.21 10.22 11.53
N GLY A 54 -2.37 10.23 10.49
CA GLY A 54 -1.08 9.53 10.49
C GLY A 54 -1.22 8.00 10.61
N ARG A 55 -2.19 7.43 9.89
CA ARG A 55 -2.48 5.98 9.97
C ARG A 55 -1.30 5.14 9.47
N ILE A 56 -0.69 5.54 8.36
CA ILE A 56 0.42 4.80 7.75
C ILE A 56 1.62 4.72 8.70
N GLU A 57 1.96 5.81 9.37
CA GLU A 57 3.07 5.85 10.32
C GLU A 57 2.79 5.02 11.55
N THR A 58 1.53 4.96 11.98
CA THR A 58 1.09 4.10 13.09
C THR A 58 1.23 2.63 12.70
N GLU A 59 0.74 2.24 11.52
CA GLU A 59 0.82 0.87 11.00
C GLU A 59 2.28 0.43 10.83
N MET A 60 3.12 1.26 10.19
CA MET A 60 4.54 0.97 10.02
C MET A 60 5.27 0.85 11.36
N ARG A 61 4.97 1.71 12.34
CA ARG A 61 5.57 1.65 13.68
C ARG A 61 5.21 0.35 14.40
N THR A 62 3.95 -0.05 14.35
CA THR A 62 3.49 -1.32 14.92
C THR A 62 4.17 -2.50 14.24
N ALA A 63 4.22 -2.52 12.91
CA ALA A 63 4.90 -3.59 12.17
C ALA A 63 6.40 -3.69 12.48
N LEU A 64 7.08 -2.54 12.68
CA LEU A 64 8.49 -2.51 13.07
C LEU A 64 8.72 -3.00 14.51
N SER A 65 7.77 -2.78 15.41
CA SER A 65 7.84 -3.23 16.81
C SER A 65 7.49 -4.72 16.95
N ASP A 66 6.39 -5.13 16.32
CA ASP A 66 5.70 -6.39 16.62
C ASP A 66 5.87 -7.42 15.49
N GLY A 67 6.57 -7.04 14.42
CA GLY A 67 6.81 -7.86 13.22
C GLY A 67 5.68 -7.83 12.21
N SER A 68 4.47 -7.38 12.60
CA SER A 68 3.32 -7.22 11.72
C SER A 68 2.32 -6.21 12.27
N ALA A 69 1.50 -5.64 11.39
CA ALA A 69 0.32 -4.86 11.75
C ALA A 69 -0.83 -5.34 10.88
N ALA A 70 -1.94 -5.76 11.49
CA ALA A 70 -3.14 -6.14 10.77
C ALA A 70 -4.12 -4.97 10.78
N ASP A 71 -4.71 -4.66 9.62
CA ASP A 71 -5.74 -3.63 9.49
C ASP A 71 -6.72 -4.04 8.37
N GLU A 72 -7.98 -3.70 8.56
CA GLU A 72 -9.05 -3.82 7.56
C GLU A 72 -9.63 -2.42 7.36
N ARG A 73 -9.23 -1.76 6.28
CA ARG A 73 -9.65 -0.38 5.98
C ARG A 73 -9.80 -0.16 4.48
N TRP A 74 -10.62 0.82 4.14
CA TRP A 74 -10.75 1.30 2.77
C TRP A 74 -9.45 1.92 2.27
N HIS A 75 -9.09 1.65 1.03
CA HIS A 75 -7.98 2.31 0.34
C HIS A 75 -8.48 2.98 -0.93
N LEU A 76 -7.70 3.93 -1.46
CA LEU A 76 -8.00 4.57 -2.73
C LEU A 76 -7.43 3.74 -3.89
N ARG A 77 -8.18 3.69 -4.98
CA ARG A 77 -7.67 3.34 -6.31
C ARG A 77 -7.18 4.58 -7.04
N LYS A 78 -6.51 4.38 -8.18
CA LYS A 78 -6.05 5.46 -9.07
C LYS A 78 -7.15 6.43 -9.49
N ASP A 79 -8.36 5.92 -9.71
CA ASP A 79 -9.52 6.73 -10.12
C ASP A 79 -10.21 7.46 -8.95
N GLY A 80 -9.72 7.28 -7.72
CA GLY A 80 -10.28 7.86 -6.50
C GLY A 80 -11.42 7.06 -5.87
N SER A 81 -11.85 5.95 -6.47
CA SER A 81 -12.79 5.02 -5.83
C SER A 81 -12.15 4.29 -4.65
N ARG A 82 -12.98 3.81 -3.73
CA ARG A 82 -12.54 3.06 -2.54
C ARG A 82 -12.69 1.55 -2.78
N PHE A 83 -11.78 0.75 -2.23
CA PHE A 83 -11.85 -0.72 -2.22
C PHE A 83 -11.45 -1.30 -0.86
#